data_AF-A0A7C4G9Q2-F1
#
_entry.id   AF-A0A7C4G9Q2-F1
#
_cell.length_a   1.000
_cell.length_b   1.000
_cell.length_c   1.000
_cell.angle_alpha   90.00
_cell.angle_beta   90.00
_cell.angle_gamma   90.00
#
_symmetry.space_group_name_H-M   'P 1'
#
loop_
_entity.id
_entity.type
_entity.pdbx_description
1 polymer ?
#
loop_
_entity_poly.entity_id
_entity_poly.type
_entity_poly.pdbx_seq_one_letter_code
_entity_poly.pdbx_strand_id
1 'polypeptide(L)'
;MRRVLVLSMAVLLVVLVAACSKQNIEKDKAAVRALVEADTTHFPAGTAGSGDSTLGVSPCDDTMVGIWWRGPQTHDSAPTIGVEVSGDSAWVSWQQHNYGELFHWVRTSDTTAERWVKTLKEKVRLNAIFVREGKQSDNDRGWRFRRLTLAFGQSDPTGSVLIDSVRIQSSLRSILIVDPLGTYFRLDSLISFTPGEQLTITLYTNATNGFAFLHAFWGWLFIRIPFESMGNGVFQGTWNAQLIPGFRFAIFDVLSRNTLLSKDAPYDFAGWLLPYAIKTAD
;
A
#
# COMPACT_ATOMS: atom_id res chain seq x y z
N MET A 1 47.77 13.58 47.67
CA MET A 1 46.56 12.78 47.36
C MET A 1 45.44 13.59 46.70
N ARG A 2 45.03 14.76 47.22
CA ARG A 2 43.95 15.60 46.64
C ARG A 2 44.12 16.00 45.16
N ARG A 3 45.34 16.28 44.69
CA ARG A 3 45.61 16.67 43.28
C ARG A 3 45.51 15.51 42.28
N VAL A 4 45.78 14.27 42.72
CA VAL A 4 45.68 13.06 41.87
C VAL A 4 44.21 12.66 41.68
N LEU A 5 43.38 12.88 42.71
CA LEU A 5 41.93 12.61 42.67
C LEU A 5 41.18 13.56 41.70
N VAL A 6 41.59 14.83 41.66
CA VAL A 6 40.98 15.84 40.77
C VAL A 6 41.34 15.57 39.30
N LEU A 7 42.58 15.15 39.02
CA LEU A 7 42.99 14.78 37.66
C LEU A 7 42.26 13.52 37.16
N SER A 8 42.13 12.50 38.02
CA SER A 8 41.44 11.26 37.66
C SER A 8 39.95 11.45 37.44
N MET A 9 39.29 12.32 38.22
CA MET A 9 37.88 12.67 38.02
C MET A 9 37.65 13.49 36.75
N ALA A 10 38.57 14.39 36.38
CA ALA A 10 38.52 15.15 35.14
C ALA A 10 38.73 14.26 33.91
N VAL A 11 39.66 13.30 33.96
CA VAL A 11 39.86 12.32 32.88
C VAL A 11 38.64 11.41 32.73
N LEU A 12 38.03 10.96 33.84
CA LEU A 12 36.81 10.14 33.80
C LEU A 12 35.63 10.91 33.17
N LEU A 13 35.48 12.20 33.47
CA LEU A 13 34.44 13.06 32.90
C LEU A 13 34.64 13.28 31.39
N VAL A 14 35.88 13.48 30.94
CA VAL A 14 36.21 13.65 29.51
C VAL A 14 36.00 12.33 28.74
N VAL A 15 36.30 11.18 29.34
CA VAL A 15 36.03 9.86 28.76
C VAL A 15 34.53 9.56 28.71
N LEU A 16 33.75 9.97 29.71
CA LEU A 16 32.28 9.79 29.73
C LEU A 16 31.57 10.67 28.69
N VAL A 17 32.06 11.89 28.42
CA VAL A 17 31.53 12.76 27.37
C VAL A 17 31.98 12.31 25.97
N ALA A 18 33.16 11.71 25.83
CA ALA A 18 33.66 11.14 24.57
C ALA A 18 33.09 9.74 24.25
N ALA A 19 32.61 8.99 25.26
CA ALA A 19 32.01 7.67 25.09
C ALA A 19 30.53 7.70 24.69
N CYS A 20 29.88 8.88 24.70
CA CYS A 20 28.72 9.12 23.83
C CYS A 20 29.23 9.21 22.40
N SER A 21 29.46 8.05 21.78
CA SER A 21 29.73 7.96 20.35
C SER A 21 28.62 8.74 19.63
N LYS A 22 28.97 9.87 19.01
CA LYS A 22 28.01 10.60 18.19
C LYS A 22 27.46 9.63 17.18
N GLN A 23 26.17 9.32 17.30
CA GLN A 23 25.47 8.49 16.34
C GLN A 23 25.72 9.08 14.96
N ASN A 24 26.25 8.27 14.05
CA ASN A 24 26.47 8.69 12.68
C ASN A 24 25.16 8.57 11.91
N ILE A 25 24.30 9.58 12.09
CA ILE A 25 22.94 9.64 11.54
C ILE A 25 22.96 9.46 10.02
N GLU A 26 23.93 10.04 9.30
CA GLU A 26 24.00 9.92 7.84
C GLU A 26 24.36 8.52 7.38
N LYS A 27 25.25 7.81 8.08
CA LYS A 27 25.50 6.38 7.82
C LYS A 27 24.28 5.52 8.13
N ASP A 28 23.51 5.86 9.17
CA ASP A 28 22.27 5.16 9.49
C ASP A 28 21.20 5.36 8.42
N LYS A 29 21.00 6.61 7.95
CA LYS A 29 20.09 6.90 6.84
C LYS A 29 20.46 6.15 5.58
N ALA A 30 21.75 6.12 5.23
CA ALA A 30 22.25 5.40 4.07
C ALA A 30 22.02 3.88 4.20
N ALA A 31 22.27 3.29 5.37
CA ALA A 31 22.03 1.87 5.60
C ALA A 31 20.54 1.51 5.52
N VAL A 32 19.66 2.31 6.13
CA VAL A 32 18.20 2.08 6.04
C VAL A 32 17.70 2.26 4.61
N ARG A 33 18.18 3.27 3.87
CA ARG A 33 17.83 3.46 2.46
C ARG A 33 18.25 2.25 1.62
N ALA A 34 19.46 1.73 1.81
CA ALA A 34 19.94 0.55 1.09
C ALA A 34 19.07 -0.69 1.37
N LEU A 35 18.56 -0.85 2.60
CA LEU A 35 17.61 -1.92 2.93
C LEU A 35 16.28 -1.75 2.18
N VAL A 36 15.78 -0.53 2.06
CA VAL A 36 14.54 -0.22 1.31
C VAL A 36 14.73 -0.50 -0.19
N GLU A 37 15.86 -0.08 -0.77
CA GLU A 37 16.18 -0.30 -2.19
C GLU A 37 16.39 -1.78 -2.53
N ALA A 38 16.84 -2.59 -1.55
CA ALA A 38 17.05 -4.03 -1.72
C ALA A 38 15.78 -4.88 -1.49
N ASP A 39 14.72 -4.33 -0.89
CA ASP A 39 13.49 -5.07 -0.58
C ASP A 39 12.56 -5.14 -1.80
N THR A 40 12.53 -6.33 -2.43
CA THR A 40 11.71 -6.62 -3.60
C THR A 40 10.28 -7.05 -3.27
N THR A 41 9.93 -7.19 -1.99
CA THR A 41 8.63 -7.70 -1.55
C THR A 41 7.67 -6.56 -1.17
N HIS A 42 8.17 -5.60 -0.40
CA HIS A 42 7.34 -4.54 0.20
C HIS A 42 7.53 -3.18 -0.46
N PHE A 43 8.68 -2.95 -1.09
CA PHE A 43 9.00 -1.71 -1.80
C PHE A 43 9.34 -1.94 -3.28
N PRO A 44 8.62 -2.81 -4.02
CA PRO A 44 8.96 -3.04 -5.42
C PRO A 44 8.82 -1.75 -6.22
N ALA A 45 9.89 -1.37 -6.92
CA ALA A 45 9.96 -0.18 -7.78
C ALA A 45 9.21 -0.33 -9.12
N GLY A 46 8.47 -1.44 -9.31
CA GLY A 46 7.60 -1.58 -10.48
C GLY A 46 6.98 -2.95 -10.67
N THR A 47 5.70 -2.96 -11.01
CA THR A 47 4.97 -4.04 -11.69
C THR A 47 5.14 -3.90 -13.21
N ALA A 48 6.39 -3.83 -13.68
CA ALA A 48 6.65 -3.70 -15.12
C ALA A 48 6.10 -4.93 -15.86
N GLY A 49 5.10 -4.72 -16.71
CA GLY A 49 4.57 -5.75 -17.60
C GLY A 49 3.36 -6.56 -17.10
N SER A 50 2.89 -6.36 -15.86
CA SER A 50 1.64 -6.98 -15.42
C SER A 50 0.47 -6.02 -15.68
N GLY A 51 -0.21 -6.18 -16.81
CA GLY A 51 -1.54 -5.61 -16.98
C GLY A 51 -2.48 -6.21 -15.93
N ASP A 52 -3.31 -5.37 -15.31
CA ASP A 52 -4.31 -5.83 -14.34
C ASP A 52 -5.34 -6.67 -15.09
N SER A 53 -5.25 -7.98 -14.91
CA SER A 53 -5.76 -8.99 -15.84
C SER A 53 -7.27 -9.18 -15.70
N THR A 54 -8.07 -8.51 -16.53
CA THR A 54 -9.54 -8.63 -16.52
C THR A 54 -10.11 -9.74 -17.40
N LEU A 55 -9.35 -10.79 -17.73
CA LEU A 55 -9.86 -11.88 -18.59
C LEU A 55 -10.93 -12.78 -17.92
N GLY A 56 -11.43 -12.42 -16.74
CA GLY A 56 -12.28 -13.31 -15.92
C GLY A 56 -13.59 -12.72 -15.39
N VAL A 57 -14.09 -11.60 -15.90
CA VAL A 57 -15.41 -11.11 -15.46
C VAL A 57 -16.48 -11.64 -16.41
N SER A 58 -17.25 -12.62 -15.92
CA SER A 58 -18.57 -12.96 -16.44
C SER A 58 -19.33 -11.65 -16.67
N PRO A 59 -19.98 -11.43 -17.83
CA PRO A 59 -20.75 -10.22 -18.07
C PRO A 59 -21.89 -10.17 -17.05
N CYS A 60 -21.63 -9.57 -15.89
CA CYS A 60 -22.67 -9.07 -15.05
C CYS A 60 -23.48 -8.13 -15.95
N ASP A 61 -24.81 -8.18 -15.83
CA ASP A 61 -25.81 -7.39 -16.56
C ASP A 61 -25.69 -5.87 -16.33
N ASP A 62 -24.48 -5.34 -16.14
CA ASP A 62 -24.19 -3.91 -16.12
C ASP A 62 -23.93 -3.43 -17.56
N THR A 63 -25.02 -3.35 -18.31
CA THR A 63 -25.07 -2.79 -19.66
C THR A 63 -24.54 -1.36 -19.76
N MET A 64 -24.27 -0.69 -18.64
CA MET A 64 -23.79 0.70 -18.57
C MET A 64 -22.26 0.83 -18.42
N VAL A 65 -21.57 -0.14 -17.82
CA VAL A 65 -20.14 0.00 -17.44
C VAL A 65 -19.18 -0.79 -18.33
N GLY A 66 -19.65 -1.59 -19.29
CA GLY A 66 -18.80 -2.23 -20.31
C GLY A 66 -17.61 -3.03 -19.76
N ILE A 67 -16.58 -3.24 -20.60
CA ILE A 67 -15.35 -3.96 -20.20
C ILE A 67 -14.20 -2.95 -20.10
N TRP A 68 -13.62 -2.79 -18.91
CA TRP A 68 -12.48 -1.88 -18.70
C TRP A 68 -11.32 -2.55 -17.98
N TRP A 69 -10.09 -2.14 -18.31
CA TRP A 69 -8.85 -2.68 -17.73
C TRP A 69 -7.73 -1.64 -17.73
N ARG A 70 -6.71 -1.88 -16.90
CA ARG A 70 -5.48 -1.09 -16.91
C ARG A 70 -4.47 -1.73 -17.86
N GLY A 71 -3.90 -0.93 -18.74
CA GLY A 71 -2.77 -1.31 -19.58
C GLY A 71 -1.51 -1.62 -18.76
N PRO A 72 -0.46 -2.12 -19.43
CA PRO A 72 0.86 -2.22 -18.82
C PRO A 72 1.29 -0.88 -18.22
N GLN A 73 1.78 -0.92 -16.98
CA GLN A 73 2.22 0.27 -16.27
C GLN A 73 3.74 0.41 -16.31
N THR A 74 4.20 1.66 -16.42
CA THR A 74 5.59 2.08 -16.21
C THR A 74 5.67 2.98 -14.98
N HIS A 75 6.87 3.24 -14.47
CA HIS A 75 7.05 3.96 -13.21
C HIS A 75 8.18 4.98 -13.32
N ASP A 76 8.31 5.85 -12.33
CA ASP A 76 9.49 6.72 -12.23
C ASP A 76 10.77 5.87 -12.22
N SER A 77 11.87 6.37 -12.82
CA SER A 77 13.15 5.64 -12.90
C SER A 77 13.72 5.22 -11.52
N ALA A 78 13.35 5.94 -10.47
CA ALA A 78 13.60 5.60 -9.08
C ALA A 78 12.51 6.18 -8.17
N PRO A 79 12.14 5.49 -7.09
CA PRO A 79 11.23 6.05 -6.09
C PRO A 79 11.89 7.17 -5.29
N THR A 80 11.09 8.06 -4.72
CA THR A 80 11.57 9.03 -3.72
C THR A 80 11.52 8.38 -2.34
N ILE A 81 12.68 8.27 -1.67
CA ILE A 81 12.82 7.65 -0.36
C ILE A 81 13.30 8.70 0.67
N GLY A 82 12.44 9.03 1.63
CA GLY A 82 12.78 9.83 2.81
C GLY A 82 13.16 8.93 3.97
N VAL A 83 14.23 9.26 4.71
CA VAL A 83 14.67 8.51 5.90
C VAL A 83 14.97 9.48 7.04
N GLU A 84 14.27 9.29 8.15
CA GLU A 84 14.46 10.05 9.39
C GLU A 84 14.89 9.10 10.51
N VAL A 85 16.02 9.38 11.16
CA VAL A 85 16.59 8.52 12.20
C VAL A 85 16.51 9.24 13.54
N SER A 86 15.97 8.56 14.55
CA SER A 86 15.90 9.01 15.94
C SER A 86 16.31 7.87 16.88
N GLY A 87 17.55 7.93 17.39
CA GLY A 87 18.12 6.85 18.19
C GLY A 87 18.16 5.54 17.40
N ASP A 88 17.57 4.50 17.96
CA ASP A 88 17.47 3.16 17.36
C ASP A 88 16.17 2.92 16.58
N SER A 89 15.48 3.99 16.19
CA SER A 89 14.32 3.94 15.30
C SER A 89 14.55 4.80 14.06
N ALA A 90 14.14 4.30 12.90
CA ALA A 90 14.14 5.06 11.67
C ALA A 90 12.76 4.99 11.01
N TRP A 91 12.22 6.15 10.68
CA TRP A 91 11.00 6.30 9.90
C TRP A 91 11.36 6.49 8.43
N VAL A 92 10.64 5.80 7.55
CA VAL A 92 10.85 5.82 6.11
C VAL A 92 9.55 6.22 5.43
N SER A 93 9.63 7.19 4.51
CA SER A 93 8.57 7.47 3.55
C SER A 93 9.02 7.02 2.16
N TRP A 94 8.20 6.26 1.47
CA TRP A 94 8.42 5.84 0.09
C TRP A 94 7.30 6.37 -0.80
N GLN A 95 7.65 6.88 -1.98
CA GLN A 95 6.66 7.27 -2.98
C GLN A 95 7.19 7.09 -4.40
N GLN A 96 6.28 6.83 -5.35
CA GLN A 96 6.57 6.73 -6.77
C GLN A 96 5.31 7.06 -7.58
N HIS A 97 5.46 7.44 -8.84
CA HIS A 97 4.34 7.46 -9.78
C HIS A 97 4.28 6.18 -10.61
N ASN A 98 3.05 5.72 -10.85
CA ASN A 98 2.72 4.75 -11.88
C ASN A 98 2.08 5.51 -13.05
N TYR A 99 2.45 5.12 -14.26
CA TYR A 99 1.97 5.66 -15.52
C TYR A 99 1.43 4.53 -16.38
N GLY A 100 0.36 4.78 -17.13
CA GLY A 100 -0.18 3.81 -18.07
C GLY A 100 -1.43 4.34 -18.75
N GLU A 101 -2.29 3.42 -19.14
CA GLU A 101 -3.56 3.73 -19.79
C GLU A 101 -4.70 2.94 -19.13
N LEU A 102 -5.86 3.56 -19.00
CA LEU A 102 -7.11 2.89 -18.76
C LEU A 102 -7.80 2.66 -20.11
N PHE A 103 -8.09 1.41 -20.42
CA PHE A 103 -8.86 1.04 -21.59
C PHE A 103 -10.29 0.70 -21.18
N HIS A 104 -11.26 1.13 -21.99
CA HIS A 104 -12.66 0.85 -21.74
C HIS A 104 -13.42 0.63 -23.04
N TRP A 105 -13.97 -0.56 -23.24
CA TRP A 105 -14.94 -0.85 -24.28
C TRP A 105 -16.35 -0.51 -23.80
N VAL A 106 -16.93 0.51 -24.42
CA VAL A 106 -18.29 1.00 -24.14
C VAL A 106 -19.18 0.68 -25.32
N ARG A 107 -20.32 0.04 -25.05
CA ARG A 107 -21.33 -0.24 -26.07
C ARG A 107 -22.05 1.06 -26.42
N THR A 108 -22.05 1.46 -27.70
CA THR A 108 -22.67 2.69 -28.19
C THR A 108 -23.99 2.45 -28.92
N SER A 109 -24.24 1.21 -29.33
CA SER A 109 -25.52 0.73 -29.86
C SER A 109 -25.61 -0.79 -29.70
N ASP A 110 -26.67 -1.40 -30.20
CA ASP A 110 -26.79 -2.86 -30.11
C ASP A 110 -25.67 -3.63 -30.80
N THR A 111 -25.03 -3.04 -31.81
CA THR A 111 -24.04 -3.71 -32.67
C THR A 111 -22.69 -3.00 -32.68
N THR A 112 -22.54 -1.87 -31.98
CA THR A 112 -21.32 -1.07 -31.98
C THR A 112 -20.78 -0.86 -30.57
N ALA A 113 -19.45 -0.90 -30.46
CA ALA A 113 -18.73 -0.51 -29.27
C ALA A 113 -17.59 0.44 -29.65
N GLU A 114 -17.27 1.35 -28.74
CA GLU A 114 -16.14 2.26 -28.85
C GLU A 114 -15.12 1.94 -27.78
N ARG A 115 -13.83 2.02 -28.13
CA ARG A 115 -12.73 1.94 -27.15
C ARG A 115 -12.35 3.33 -26.70
N TRP A 116 -12.60 3.63 -25.43
CA TRP A 116 -12.04 4.79 -24.76
C TRP A 116 -10.66 4.44 -24.21
N VAL A 117 -9.74 5.39 -24.32
CA VAL A 117 -8.38 5.30 -23.79
C VAL A 117 -8.14 6.55 -22.97
N LYS A 118 -7.74 6.38 -21.72
CA LYS A 118 -7.46 7.49 -20.81
C LYS A 118 -6.06 7.34 -20.24
N THR A 119 -5.33 8.43 -20.14
CA THR A 119 -4.05 8.42 -19.43
C THR A 119 -4.30 8.09 -17.96
N LEU A 120 -3.60 7.06 -17.49
CA LEU A 120 -3.50 6.71 -16.09
C LEU A 120 -2.19 7.30 -15.57
N LYS A 121 -2.29 8.19 -14.58
CA LYS A 121 -1.18 8.65 -13.77
C LYS A 121 -1.63 8.64 -12.33
N GLU A 122 -0.91 7.94 -11.48
CA GLU A 122 -1.21 7.84 -10.06
C GLU A 122 0.07 7.91 -9.24
N LYS A 123 -0.03 8.51 -8.05
CA LYS A 123 1.03 8.56 -7.06
C LYS A 123 0.76 7.52 -5.99
N VAL A 124 1.71 6.62 -5.78
CA VAL A 124 1.68 5.61 -4.73
C VAL A 124 2.60 6.02 -3.58
N ARG A 125 2.15 5.80 -2.34
CA ARG A 125 2.87 6.11 -1.11
C ARG A 125 2.73 4.99 -0.10
N LEU A 126 3.76 4.78 0.71
CA LEU A 126 3.70 3.94 1.91
C LEU A 126 4.78 4.41 2.89
N ASN A 127 4.58 4.13 4.18
CA ASN A 127 5.57 4.43 5.22
C ASN A 127 6.02 3.16 5.94
N ALA A 128 7.22 3.19 6.49
CA ALA A 128 7.81 2.08 7.21
C ALA A 128 8.60 2.53 8.43
N ILE A 129 8.80 1.59 9.37
CA ILE A 129 9.64 1.74 10.54
C ILE A 129 10.69 0.64 10.55
N PHE A 130 11.94 1.07 10.67
CA PHE A 130 13.10 0.22 10.92
C PHE A 130 13.57 0.43 12.37
N VAL A 131 14.03 -0.64 13.00
CA VAL A 131 14.55 -0.61 14.38
C VAL A 131 15.94 -1.20 14.37
N ARG A 132 16.88 -0.60 15.12
CA ARG A 132 18.21 -1.17 15.30
C ARG A 132 18.17 -2.23 16.40
N GLU A 133 18.56 -3.44 16.03
CA GLU A 133 18.61 -4.59 16.93
C GLU A 133 19.99 -5.25 16.95
N GLY A 134 20.76 -5.04 15.88
CA GLY A 134 22.14 -5.47 15.77
C GLY A 134 23.13 -4.37 16.20
N LYS A 135 24.40 -4.59 15.86
CA LYS A 135 25.49 -3.67 16.16
C LYS A 135 25.69 -2.68 15.01
N GLN A 136 26.17 -1.48 15.31
CA GLN A 136 26.52 -0.49 14.29
C GLN A 136 27.65 -0.94 13.35
N SER A 137 28.42 -1.96 13.74
CA SER A 137 29.46 -2.59 12.94
C SER A 137 28.93 -3.58 11.90
N ASP A 138 27.66 -3.97 11.98
CA ASP A 138 27.05 -4.89 11.03
C ASP A 138 26.93 -4.22 9.65
N ASN A 139 26.79 -5.00 8.58
CA ASN A 139 26.72 -4.48 7.20
C ASN A 139 25.56 -3.48 7.01
N ASP A 140 24.42 -3.75 7.65
CA ASP A 140 23.24 -2.87 7.68
C ASP A 140 23.20 -2.02 8.96
N ARG A 141 24.30 -1.96 9.70
CA ARG A 141 24.44 -1.25 10.98
C ARG A 141 23.43 -1.71 12.03
N GLY A 142 22.90 -2.92 11.91
CA GLY A 142 21.97 -3.55 12.84
C GLY A 142 20.51 -3.19 12.61
N TRP A 143 20.17 -2.47 11.53
CA TRP A 143 18.80 -2.05 11.22
C TRP A 143 17.95 -3.21 10.71
N ARG A 144 16.72 -3.33 11.18
CA ARG A 144 15.76 -4.37 10.77
C ARG A 144 14.42 -3.74 10.43
N PHE A 145 13.81 -4.18 9.34
CA PHE A 145 12.48 -3.76 8.93
C PHE A 145 11.42 -4.34 9.87
N ARG A 146 10.59 -3.50 10.47
CA ARG A 146 9.65 -3.93 11.52
C ARG A 146 8.19 -3.66 11.22
N ARG A 147 7.87 -2.47 10.70
CA ARG A 147 6.48 -2.09 10.48
C ARG A 147 6.30 -1.40 9.15
N LEU A 148 5.16 -1.65 8.52
CA LEU A 148 4.75 -1.07 7.24
C LEU A 148 3.32 -0.57 7.37
N THR A 149 2.97 0.49 6.66
CA THR A 149 1.58 0.95 6.54
C THR A 149 0.81 0.21 5.46
N LEU A 150 -0.39 0.67 5.09
CA LEU A 150 -0.94 0.31 3.78
C LEU A 150 -0.18 1.09 2.70
N ALA A 151 -0.24 0.61 1.45
CA ALA A 151 0.08 1.47 0.33
C ALA A 151 -1.16 2.28 -0.07
N PHE A 152 -0.97 3.58 -0.30
CA PHE A 152 -2.00 4.51 -0.74
C PHE A 152 -1.69 4.97 -2.16
N GLY A 153 -2.53 4.61 -3.12
CA GLY A 153 -2.50 5.09 -4.49
C GLY A 153 -3.57 6.14 -4.73
N GLN A 154 -3.24 7.21 -5.45
CA GLN A 154 -4.21 8.23 -5.83
C GLN A 154 -3.89 8.78 -7.22
N SER A 155 -4.90 9.01 -8.03
CA SER A 155 -4.72 9.67 -9.33
C SER A 155 -4.08 11.05 -9.20
N ASP A 156 -3.22 11.41 -10.14
CA ASP A 156 -2.50 12.69 -10.18
C ASP A 156 -2.62 13.31 -11.58
N PRO A 157 -3.13 14.55 -11.75
CA PRO A 157 -3.45 15.54 -10.71
C PRO A 157 -4.90 15.53 -10.21
N THR A 158 -5.77 14.64 -10.71
CA THR A 158 -7.22 14.72 -10.43
C THR A 158 -7.56 14.53 -8.95
N GLY A 159 -7.21 13.37 -8.38
CA GLY A 159 -7.22 13.07 -6.95
C GLY A 159 -8.49 13.46 -6.16
N SER A 160 -9.68 13.44 -6.77
CA SER A 160 -10.89 14.00 -6.14
C SER A 160 -11.66 12.98 -5.32
N VAL A 161 -11.55 11.69 -5.65
CA VAL A 161 -12.10 10.59 -4.87
C VAL A 161 -11.15 10.18 -3.74
N LEU A 162 -11.72 9.80 -2.60
CA LEU A 162 -11.03 9.40 -1.38
C LEU A 162 -11.77 8.25 -0.71
N ILE A 163 -10.99 7.35 -0.12
CA ILE A 163 -11.47 6.38 0.86
C ILE A 163 -11.21 7.00 2.23
N ASP A 164 -12.26 7.16 3.04
CA ASP A 164 -12.17 7.68 4.41
C ASP A 164 -11.83 6.55 5.38
N SER A 165 -12.45 5.38 5.19
CA SER A 165 -12.13 4.20 5.99
C SER A 165 -12.53 2.89 5.34
N VAL A 166 -11.86 1.82 5.76
CA VAL A 166 -12.15 0.44 5.39
C VAL A 166 -12.49 -0.34 6.65
N ARG A 167 -13.69 -0.91 6.68
CA ARG A 167 -14.12 -1.83 7.73
C ARG A 167 -14.13 -3.26 7.18
N ILE A 168 -13.46 -4.17 7.86
CA ILE A 168 -13.41 -5.59 7.52
C ILE A 168 -13.98 -6.37 8.69
N GLN A 169 -15.04 -7.12 8.47
CA GLN A 169 -15.76 -7.85 9.51
C GLN A 169 -15.90 -9.32 9.14
N SER A 170 -15.78 -10.18 10.14
CA SER A 170 -16.10 -11.59 10.06
C SER A 170 -16.76 -12.03 11.37
N SER A 171 -17.10 -13.30 11.50
CA SER A 171 -17.51 -13.88 12.78
C SER A 171 -16.39 -13.86 13.83
N LEU A 172 -15.13 -13.72 13.42
CA LEU A 172 -13.95 -13.80 14.28
C LEU A 172 -13.39 -12.43 14.68
N ARG A 173 -13.59 -11.39 13.86
CA ARG A 173 -12.94 -10.09 14.06
C ARG A 173 -13.68 -8.94 13.38
N SER A 174 -13.42 -7.73 13.88
CA SER A 174 -13.83 -6.47 13.26
C SER A 174 -12.64 -5.52 13.25
N ILE A 175 -12.19 -5.15 12.05
CA ILE A 175 -11.03 -4.29 11.83
C ILE A 175 -11.55 -3.01 11.15
N LEU A 176 -11.11 -1.86 11.64
CA LEU A 176 -11.38 -0.55 11.04
C LEU A 176 -10.05 0.14 10.77
N ILE A 177 -9.85 0.54 9.52
CA ILE A 177 -8.66 1.27 9.05
C ILE A 177 -9.15 2.65 8.60
N VAL A 178 -8.62 3.73 9.17
CA VAL A 178 -9.04 5.12 8.90
C VAL A 178 -7.95 5.99 8.29
N ASP A 179 -6.69 5.56 8.38
CA ASP A 179 -5.55 6.28 7.82
C ASP A 179 -4.57 5.26 7.24
N PRO A 180 -4.45 5.17 5.90
CA PRO A 180 -3.64 4.16 5.25
C PRO A 180 -2.14 4.39 5.46
N LEU A 181 -1.72 5.63 5.74
CA LEU A 181 -0.31 6.03 5.92
C LEU A 181 0.04 6.26 7.40
N GLY A 182 -0.95 6.32 8.29
CA GLY A 182 -0.78 6.41 9.75
C GLY A 182 -0.99 5.09 10.49
N THR A 183 -1.58 4.07 9.86
CA THR A 183 -1.79 2.75 10.47
C THR A 183 -0.64 1.82 10.15
N TYR A 184 0.13 1.39 11.17
CA TYR A 184 1.30 0.52 11.00
C TYR A 184 1.01 -0.92 11.43
N PHE A 185 1.37 -1.87 10.58
CA PHE A 185 1.35 -3.31 10.86
C PHE A 185 2.76 -3.84 11.06
N ARG A 186 2.93 -4.71 12.05
CA ARG A 186 4.19 -5.44 12.20
C ARG A 186 4.23 -6.60 11.22
N LEU A 187 5.38 -6.85 10.61
CA LEU A 187 5.53 -7.94 9.63
C LEU A 187 5.34 -9.34 10.25
N ASP A 188 5.72 -9.51 11.52
CA ASP A 188 5.55 -10.76 12.26
C ASP A 188 4.11 -10.98 12.78
N SER A 189 3.31 -9.92 12.82
CA SER A 189 1.92 -9.93 13.29
C SER A 189 0.99 -9.14 12.37
N LEU A 190 1.10 -9.37 11.07
CA LEU A 190 0.15 -8.81 10.09
C LEU A 190 -1.28 -9.22 10.45
N ILE A 191 -2.26 -8.42 10.00
CA ILE A 191 -3.65 -8.87 9.97
C ILE A 191 -3.67 -10.23 9.27
N SER A 192 -4.27 -11.21 9.92
CA SER A 192 -4.40 -12.56 9.38
C SER A 192 -5.85 -12.94 9.22
N PHE A 193 -6.14 -13.85 8.30
CA PHE A 193 -7.44 -14.50 8.16
C PHE A 193 -7.25 -16.01 8.10
N THR A 194 -8.25 -16.77 8.53
CA THR A 194 -8.26 -18.21 8.33
C THR A 194 -8.54 -18.55 6.86
N PRO A 195 -8.04 -19.68 6.34
CA PRO A 195 -8.39 -20.15 5.00
C PRO A 195 -9.91 -20.18 4.79
N GLY A 196 -10.40 -19.45 3.78
CA GLY A 196 -11.82 -19.40 3.47
C GLY A 196 -12.68 -18.56 4.44
N GLU A 197 -12.07 -17.80 5.36
CA GLU A 197 -12.80 -16.88 6.25
C GLU A 197 -13.67 -15.95 5.40
N GLN A 198 -14.98 -15.96 5.64
CA GLN A 198 -15.90 -15.05 4.97
C GLN A 198 -15.82 -13.68 5.63
N LEU A 199 -15.51 -12.66 4.83
CA LEU A 199 -15.33 -11.29 5.24
C LEU A 199 -16.40 -10.42 4.59
N THR A 200 -17.08 -9.59 5.39
CA THR A 200 -17.84 -8.43 4.92
C THR A 200 -16.92 -7.22 4.96
N ILE A 201 -16.69 -6.61 3.80
CA ILE A 201 -15.87 -5.42 3.67
C ILE A 201 -16.79 -4.24 3.36
N THR A 202 -16.62 -3.14 4.08
CA THR A 202 -17.35 -1.89 3.86
C THR A 202 -16.35 -0.75 3.69
N LEU A 203 -16.45 -0.04 2.56
CA LEU A 203 -15.70 1.17 2.26
C LEU A 203 -16.57 2.39 2.54
N TYR A 204 -16.02 3.35 3.27
CA TYR A 204 -16.60 4.67 3.46
C TYR A 204 -15.76 5.66 2.67
N THR A 205 -16.41 6.46 1.83
CA THR A 205 -15.75 7.25 0.79
C THR A 205 -16.48 8.58 0.59
N ASN A 206 -15.79 9.56 0.00
CA ASN A 206 -16.44 10.78 -0.48
C ASN A 206 -17.13 10.61 -1.85
N ALA A 207 -16.98 9.46 -2.51
CA ALA A 207 -17.45 9.20 -3.86
C ALA A 207 -18.90 8.68 -3.86
N THR A 208 -19.87 9.57 -3.63
CA THR A 208 -21.28 9.19 -3.39
C THR A 208 -21.95 8.42 -4.53
N ASN A 209 -21.47 8.61 -5.77
CA ASN A 209 -21.96 7.94 -6.98
C ASN A 209 -20.84 7.20 -7.74
N GLY A 210 -19.71 6.92 -7.07
CA GLY A 210 -18.55 6.26 -7.68
C GLY A 210 -18.74 4.76 -7.91
N PHE A 211 -17.68 4.12 -8.38
CA PHE A 211 -17.55 2.66 -8.42
C PHE A 211 -16.47 2.25 -7.44
N ALA A 212 -16.66 1.13 -6.75
CA ALA A 212 -15.64 0.59 -5.87
C ALA A 212 -15.40 -0.89 -6.15
N PHE A 213 -14.15 -1.33 -6.07
CA PHE A 213 -13.79 -2.72 -6.29
C PHE A 213 -12.79 -3.24 -5.27
N LEU A 214 -12.84 -4.55 -5.07
CA LEU A 214 -11.80 -5.33 -4.40
C LEU A 214 -10.96 -6.00 -5.47
N HIS A 215 -9.66 -5.71 -5.49
CA HIS A 215 -8.69 -6.49 -6.23
C HIS A 215 -8.04 -7.48 -5.28
N ALA A 216 -8.21 -8.76 -5.57
CA ALA A 216 -7.65 -9.84 -4.77
C ALA A 216 -7.12 -10.95 -5.68
N PHE A 217 -6.13 -11.67 -5.18
CA PHE A 217 -5.58 -12.81 -5.90
C PHE A 217 -6.51 -14.02 -5.78
N TRP A 218 -6.85 -14.66 -6.89
CA TRP A 218 -7.62 -15.90 -6.93
C TRP A 218 -6.90 -16.94 -7.82
N GLY A 219 -6.23 -17.91 -7.19
CA GLY A 219 -5.51 -18.95 -7.91
C GLY A 219 -4.21 -18.43 -8.54
N TRP A 220 -4.22 -18.16 -9.85
CA TRP A 220 -3.08 -17.58 -10.59
C TRP A 220 -3.41 -16.22 -11.24
N LEU A 221 -4.61 -15.67 -10.99
CA LEU A 221 -5.08 -14.41 -11.56
C LEU A 221 -5.40 -13.40 -10.46
N PHE A 222 -5.21 -12.12 -10.77
CA PHE A 222 -5.87 -11.06 -10.03
C PHE A 222 -7.31 -10.92 -10.54
N ILE A 223 -8.26 -10.89 -9.63
CA ILE A 223 -9.66 -10.63 -9.95
C ILE A 223 -10.08 -9.29 -9.35
N ARG A 224 -11.02 -8.64 -10.04
CA ARG A 224 -11.69 -7.44 -9.60
C ARG A 224 -13.13 -7.78 -9.27
N ILE A 225 -13.51 -7.63 -8.00
CA ILE A 225 -14.84 -7.91 -7.48
C ILE A 225 -15.53 -6.57 -7.20
N PRO A 226 -16.66 -6.25 -7.83
CA PRO A 226 -17.37 -5.00 -7.55
C PRO A 226 -17.97 -5.02 -6.14
N PHE A 227 -17.91 -3.87 -5.47
CA PHE A 227 -18.71 -3.61 -4.29
C PHE A 227 -20.10 -3.10 -4.68
N GLU A 228 -21.12 -3.47 -3.91
CA GLU A 228 -22.46 -2.93 -4.03
C GLU A 228 -22.51 -1.53 -3.38
N SER A 229 -23.13 -0.56 -4.06
CA SER A 229 -23.35 0.76 -3.48
C SER A 229 -24.54 0.72 -2.51
N MET A 230 -24.30 1.10 -1.26
CA MET A 230 -25.34 1.28 -0.23
C MET A 230 -25.88 2.72 -0.20
N GLY A 231 -25.43 3.57 -1.15
CA GLY A 231 -25.70 5.01 -1.17
C GLY A 231 -24.75 5.82 -0.28
N ASN A 232 -24.74 7.14 -0.50
CA ASN A 232 -23.99 8.11 0.32
C ASN A 232 -22.49 7.78 0.51
N GLY A 233 -21.85 7.22 -0.53
CA GLY A 233 -20.41 6.94 -0.50
C GLY A 233 -20.04 5.69 0.30
N VAL A 234 -21.02 4.88 0.68
CA VAL A 234 -20.81 3.58 1.34
C VAL A 234 -20.90 2.47 0.31
N PHE A 235 -19.87 1.63 0.25
CA PHE A 235 -19.80 0.46 -0.64
C PHE A 235 -19.55 -0.79 0.18
N GLN A 236 -20.28 -1.87 -0.08
CA GLN A 236 -20.20 -3.11 0.70
C GLN A 236 -20.12 -4.35 -0.20
N GLY A 237 -19.40 -5.36 0.25
CA GLY A 237 -19.25 -6.61 -0.48
C GLY A 237 -18.70 -7.71 0.40
N THR A 238 -18.91 -8.94 -0.06
CA THR A 238 -18.45 -10.13 0.64
C THR A 238 -17.30 -10.77 -0.13
N TRP A 239 -16.29 -11.21 0.61
CA TRP A 239 -15.11 -11.87 0.06
C TRP A 239 -14.68 -13.03 0.96
N ASN A 240 -14.22 -14.12 0.37
CA ASN A 240 -13.65 -15.24 1.10
C ASN A 240 -12.13 -15.16 1.04
N ALA A 241 -11.47 -15.16 2.19
CA ALA A 241 -10.03 -15.20 2.30
C ALA A 241 -9.46 -16.43 1.55
N GLN A 242 -8.31 -16.30 0.90
CA GLN A 242 -7.75 -17.40 0.09
C GLN A 242 -7.49 -18.65 0.93
N LEU A 243 -7.61 -19.81 0.29
CA LEU A 243 -7.47 -21.10 0.96
C LEU A 243 -6.01 -21.46 1.29
N ILE A 244 -5.06 -21.00 0.49
CA ILE A 244 -3.64 -21.35 0.65
C ILE A 244 -3.02 -20.38 1.67
N PRO A 245 -2.32 -20.87 2.72
CA PRO A 245 -1.57 -20.04 3.65
C PRO A 245 -0.51 -19.16 2.98
N GLY A 246 -0.13 -18.08 3.66
CA GLY A 246 0.96 -17.21 3.26
C GLY A 246 0.57 -15.74 3.13
N PHE A 247 1.56 -14.94 2.74
CA PHE A 247 1.43 -13.50 2.58
C PHE A 247 0.63 -13.13 1.34
N ARG A 248 -0.25 -12.13 1.44
CA ARG A 248 -1.18 -11.73 0.40
C ARG A 248 -1.37 -10.21 0.39
N PHE A 249 -1.95 -9.73 -0.70
CA PHE A 249 -2.37 -8.35 -0.87
C PHE A 249 -3.82 -8.29 -1.31
N ALA A 250 -4.54 -7.30 -0.78
CA ALA A 250 -5.86 -6.91 -1.24
C ALA A 250 -5.83 -5.41 -1.52
N ILE A 251 -6.37 -4.98 -2.66
CA ILE A 251 -6.51 -3.56 -2.99
C ILE A 251 -7.98 -3.21 -2.93
N PHE A 252 -8.31 -2.21 -2.13
CA PHE A 252 -9.62 -1.58 -2.14
C PHE A 252 -9.51 -0.35 -3.00
N ASP A 253 -10.28 -0.24 -4.07
CA ASP A 253 -10.28 0.95 -4.89
C ASP A 253 -11.64 1.59 -5.07
N VAL A 254 -11.58 2.88 -5.40
CA VAL A 254 -12.72 3.71 -5.73
C VAL A 254 -12.37 4.55 -6.95
N LEU A 255 -13.26 4.53 -7.93
CA LEU A 255 -13.21 5.35 -9.14
C LEU A 255 -14.35 6.37 -9.13
N SER A 256 -14.08 7.56 -9.65
CA SER A 256 -15.17 8.48 -9.95
C SER A 256 -16.11 7.87 -10.99
N ARG A 257 -17.40 8.20 -10.92
CA ARG A 257 -18.38 7.72 -11.91
C ARG A 257 -17.97 8.06 -13.34
N ASN A 258 -17.48 9.29 -13.53
CA ASN A 258 -17.12 9.83 -14.83
C ASN A 258 -15.87 9.16 -15.40
N THR A 259 -15.00 8.60 -14.56
CA THR A 259 -13.85 7.83 -15.03
C THR A 259 -14.26 6.67 -15.93
N LEU A 260 -15.42 6.04 -15.68
CA LEU A 260 -15.95 4.97 -16.54
C LEU A 260 -17.12 5.41 -17.41
N LEU A 261 -17.90 6.43 -17.06
CA LEU A 261 -19.12 6.78 -17.81
C LEU A 261 -18.99 7.98 -18.75
N SER A 262 -17.84 8.67 -18.77
CA SER A 262 -17.62 9.82 -19.64
C SER A 262 -16.30 9.68 -20.38
N LYS A 263 -16.34 9.66 -21.72
CA LYS A 263 -15.14 9.48 -22.56
C LYS A 263 -14.02 10.46 -22.24
N ASP A 264 -14.37 11.74 -22.08
CA ASP A 264 -13.39 12.84 -21.95
C ASP A 264 -13.00 13.15 -20.50
N ALA A 265 -13.70 12.54 -19.52
CA ALA A 265 -13.35 12.74 -18.12
C ALA A 265 -12.02 12.04 -17.76
N PRO A 266 -11.20 12.64 -16.88
CA PRO A 266 -9.92 12.06 -16.50
C PRO A 266 -10.08 10.75 -15.72
N TYR A 267 -8.97 10.00 -15.63
CA TYR A 267 -8.81 8.96 -14.63
C TYR A 267 -8.78 9.61 -13.24
N ASP A 268 -9.69 9.18 -12.36
CA ASP A 268 -9.82 9.68 -10.99
C ASP A 268 -10.09 8.50 -10.05
N PHE A 269 -9.12 8.28 -9.17
CA PHE A 269 -8.94 7.04 -8.42
C PHE A 269 -8.34 7.29 -7.05
N ALA A 270 -8.77 6.47 -6.09
CA ALA A 270 -8.07 6.24 -4.83
C ALA A 270 -8.05 4.73 -4.54
N GLY A 271 -6.91 4.24 -4.05
CA GLY A 271 -6.71 2.82 -3.76
C GLY A 271 -5.89 2.59 -2.50
N TRP A 272 -6.32 1.65 -1.68
CA TRP A 272 -5.61 1.21 -0.48
C TRP A 272 -5.20 -0.24 -0.64
N LEU A 273 -3.89 -0.52 -0.62
CA LEU A 273 -3.34 -1.87 -0.67
C LEU A 273 -3.01 -2.33 0.75
N LEU A 274 -3.73 -3.36 1.20
CA LEU A 274 -3.57 -3.99 2.49
C LEU A 274 -2.70 -5.24 2.38
N PRO A 275 -1.51 -5.28 3.02
CA PRO A 275 -0.81 -6.53 3.28
C PRO A 275 -1.52 -7.33 4.39
N TYR A 276 -1.74 -8.62 4.16
CA TYR A 276 -2.28 -9.53 5.16
C TYR A 276 -1.70 -10.95 5.01
N ALA A 277 -2.00 -11.82 5.96
CA ALA A 277 -1.59 -13.22 5.92
C ALA A 277 -2.79 -14.16 5.97
N ILE A 278 -2.70 -15.28 5.24
CA ILE A 278 -3.55 -16.44 5.50
C ILE A 278 -2.81 -17.36 6.45
N LYS A 279 -3.40 -17.66 7.60
CA LYS A 279 -2.84 -18.56 8.61
C LYS A 279 -3.90 -19.57 9.03
N THR A 280 -3.52 -20.85 9.09
CA THR A 280 -4.36 -21.85 9.75
C THR A 280 -4.55 -21.45 11.21
N ALA A 281 -5.73 -21.72 11.78
CA ALA A 281 -5.86 -21.66 13.23
C ALA A 281 -4.88 -22.70 13.80
N ASP A 282 -4.00 -22.24 14.70
CA ASP A 282 -3.16 -23.13 15.50
C ASP A 282 -4.03 -23.97 16.45
#